data_AF-A0A1F3TB89-F1
#
_entry.id   AF-A0A1F3TB89-F1
#
_cell.length_a   1.000
_cell.length_b   1.000
_cell.length_c   1.000
_cell.angle_alpha   90.00
_cell.angle_beta   90.00
_cell.angle_gamma   90.00
#
_symmetry.space_group_name_H-M   'P 1'
#
loop_
_entity.id
_entity.type
_entity.pdbx_description
1 polymer ?
#
loop_
_entity_poly.entity_id
_entity_poly.type
_entity_poly.pdbx_seq_one_letter_code
_entity_poly.pdbx_strand_id
1 'polypeptide(L)'
;MGNKIKRVDDFVAGGLVRFIAFLGDLVFAYSIHFYAQSFKAYVGITHQVSQVLKTLPYFDLVNGWFWESVISVAMIYALYILIRMYTTFIFGVSFSQWLLGLRGGKGFIWNRLGGVFRCVLEIGFTPLVIFDLPPLWGMPTLKERLSVTKIIKGWGIYTYAITPFFLLFIMGLAFVAPLFFNLAIINDFKVIYKEEPSTKKISKEDDFDSFKHFSSNHFKFDVFSSLKDERFILLPNFEIVANGDARKISPSLLIFDRTYKTFGILKVAKRISLLKLLSLGKKGNPLFSMKYPVLSKAFKKTDEPFKVKTYDPKYGKNTFFSEKLKFEIKNLLEDSLKINVGNIYEHAFHNGPFINGYVQIKNTISQIIPEGITPTVTFEKIGNYEFLRFNQTFNFTDGQRQNKYETLIPMDTENAMVLEFNYSDQPTSLLSWENFKEQFWSSIVWYMDYEEIFEFPQLMEDFTPVVILDYFATRDLVDSNKKLLEDYVVDYFKSISKNALNWEDTELVKLLEVVLSRYESVISVKNLKESGYYSEEFIRKMSSIKLALTVGNKEYFK
;
A
#
# COMPACT_ATOMS: atom_id res chain seq x y z
N MET A 1 -34.06 15.05 68.92
CA MET A 1 -33.35 14.18 67.95
C MET A 1 -34.19 14.09 66.69
N GLY A 2 -33.90 14.91 65.67
CA GLY A 2 -34.62 14.86 64.40
C GLY A 2 -34.08 13.71 63.55
N ASN A 3 -34.92 12.71 63.26
CA ASN A 3 -34.63 11.68 62.26
C ASN A 3 -34.48 12.37 60.90
N LYS A 4 -33.24 12.66 60.49
CA LYS A 4 -32.92 12.90 59.08
C LYS A 4 -33.25 11.61 58.35
N ILE A 5 -34.40 11.57 57.71
CA ILE A 5 -34.70 10.61 56.64
C ILE A 5 -33.55 10.74 55.65
N LYS A 6 -32.62 9.78 55.65
CA LYS A 6 -31.60 9.67 54.60
C LYS A 6 -32.37 9.62 53.29
N ARG A 7 -32.23 10.65 52.45
CA ARG A 7 -32.79 10.61 51.10
C ARG A 7 -32.26 9.34 50.44
N VAL A 8 -33.16 8.61 49.79
CA VAL A 8 -32.86 7.41 49.01
C VAL A 8 -31.80 7.68 47.91
N ASP A 9 -31.48 8.96 47.67
CA ASP A 9 -30.51 9.47 46.71
C ASP A 9 -29.02 9.35 47.13
N ASP A 10 -28.70 8.98 48.37
CA ASP A 10 -27.32 8.85 48.85
C ASP A 10 -26.65 7.49 48.51
N PHE A 11 -27.34 6.60 47.78
CA PHE A 11 -26.77 5.31 47.41
C PHE A 11 -25.67 5.48 46.35
N VAL A 12 -24.48 5.00 46.69
CA VAL A 12 -23.33 4.88 45.78
C VAL A 12 -23.79 4.15 44.51
N ALA A 13 -23.54 4.74 43.35
CA ALA A 13 -23.93 4.15 42.07
C ALA A 13 -23.35 2.74 41.91
N GLY A 14 -24.17 1.80 41.41
CA GLY A 14 -23.81 0.39 41.34
C GLY A 14 -22.56 0.16 40.48
N GLY A 15 -21.66 -0.70 40.95
CA GLY A 15 -20.36 -0.93 40.31
C GLY A 15 -20.44 -1.31 38.83
N LEU A 16 -21.47 -2.06 38.41
CA LEU A 16 -21.67 -2.44 37.00
C LEU A 16 -21.90 -1.23 36.08
N VAL A 17 -22.78 -0.29 36.46
CA VAL A 17 -23.07 0.91 35.66
C VAL A 17 -21.82 1.78 35.54
N ARG A 18 -21.04 1.89 36.62
CA ARG A 18 -19.78 2.63 36.61
C ARG A 18 -18.72 1.96 35.73
N PHE A 19 -18.66 0.64 35.73
CA PHE A 19 -17.76 -0.12 34.87
C PHE A 19 -18.14 0.05 33.39
N ILE A 20 -19.43 0.00 33.05
CA ILE A 20 -19.90 0.26 31.69
C ILE A 20 -19.61 1.71 31.26
N ALA A 21 -19.77 2.69 32.16
CA ALA A 21 -19.37 4.07 31.87
C ALA A 21 -17.85 4.18 31.63
N PHE A 22 -17.04 3.49 32.44
CA PHE A 22 -15.60 3.44 32.25
C PHE A 22 -15.23 2.87 30.87
N LEU A 23 -15.85 1.74 30.49
CA LEU A 23 -15.66 1.15 29.17
C LEU A 23 -16.12 2.09 28.06
N GLY A 24 -17.24 2.78 28.23
CA GLY A 24 -17.74 3.76 27.27
C GLY A 24 -16.73 4.87 27.01
N ASP A 25 -16.19 5.50 28.06
CA ASP A 25 -15.19 6.57 27.93
C ASP A 25 -13.91 6.04 27.24
N LEU A 26 -13.50 4.80 27.55
CA LEU A 26 -12.33 4.17 26.94
C LEU A 26 -12.56 3.86 25.45
N VAL A 27 -13.75 3.36 25.09
CA VAL A 27 -14.13 3.12 23.69
C VAL A 27 -14.22 4.42 22.92
N PHE A 28 -14.76 5.49 23.50
CA PHE A 28 -14.74 6.82 22.86
C PHE A 28 -13.31 7.30 22.60
N ALA A 29 -12.42 7.15 23.58
CA ALA A 29 -11.01 7.47 23.40
C ALA A 29 -10.34 6.62 22.30
N TYR A 30 -10.69 5.34 22.22
CA TYR A 30 -10.24 4.42 21.18
C TYR A 30 -10.74 4.84 19.77
N SER A 31 -12.01 5.21 19.64
CA SER A 31 -12.56 5.73 18.38
C SER A 31 -11.90 7.05 17.97
N ILE A 32 -11.69 7.95 18.93
CA ILE A 32 -10.98 9.22 18.68
C ILE A 32 -9.53 8.95 18.31
N HIS A 33 -8.86 7.96 18.91
CA HIS A 33 -7.51 7.58 18.54
C HIS A 33 -7.40 7.20 17.06
N PHE A 34 -8.28 6.32 16.57
CA PHE A 34 -8.27 5.94 15.15
C PHE A 34 -8.64 7.08 14.21
N TYR A 35 -9.63 7.89 14.59
CA TYR A 35 -9.96 9.09 13.84
C TYR A 35 -8.76 10.05 13.77
N ALA A 36 -8.10 10.29 14.91
CA ALA A 36 -6.95 11.18 15.03
C ALA A 36 -5.73 10.69 14.24
N GLN A 37 -5.55 9.36 14.08
CA GLN A 37 -4.50 8.80 13.23
C GLN A 37 -4.61 9.19 11.75
N SER A 38 -5.77 9.69 11.30
CA SER A 38 -5.93 10.27 9.96
C SER A 38 -5.21 11.62 9.79
N PHE A 39 -4.77 12.25 10.88
CA PHE A 39 -4.14 13.58 10.86
C PHE A 39 -2.62 13.49 11.07
N LYS A 40 -1.85 14.07 10.14
CA LYS A 40 -0.38 14.07 10.16
C LYS A 40 0.21 14.59 11.49
N ALA A 41 -0.41 15.60 12.09
CA ALA A 41 0.03 16.15 13.38
C ALA A 41 -0.02 15.11 14.52
N TYR A 42 -1.10 14.33 14.59
CA TYR A 42 -1.23 13.27 15.60
C TYR A 42 -0.23 12.15 15.37
N VAL A 43 -0.03 11.75 14.11
CA VAL A 43 1.00 10.76 13.72
C VAL A 43 2.41 11.26 14.07
N GLY A 44 2.68 12.56 13.94
CA GLY A 44 3.94 13.17 14.40
C GLY A 44 4.15 13.01 15.91
N ILE A 45 3.10 13.23 16.71
CA ILE A 45 3.16 13.05 18.17
C ILE A 45 3.39 11.58 18.54
N THR A 46 2.66 10.64 17.91
CA THR A 46 2.87 9.20 18.19
C THR A 46 4.29 8.76 17.83
N HIS A 47 4.86 9.31 16.76
CA HIS A 47 6.25 9.07 16.39
C HIS A 47 7.24 9.61 17.43
N GLN A 48 7.04 10.84 17.93
CA GLN A 48 7.88 11.40 18.98
C GLN A 48 7.83 10.56 20.27
N VAL A 49 6.63 10.15 20.70
CA VAL A 49 6.47 9.23 21.84
C VAL A 49 7.19 7.91 21.59
N SER A 50 7.10 7.37 20.37
CA SER A 50 7.84 6.16 19.98
C SER A 50 9.35 6.35 20.10
N GLN A 51 9.89 7.47 19.64
CA GLN A 51 11.32 7.77 19.76
C GLN A 51 11.77 7.88 21.21
N VAL A 52 10.98 8.53 22.08
CA VAL A 52 11.29 8.60 23.52
C VAL A 52 11.27 7.20 24.14
N LEU A 53 10.26 6.37 23.86
CA LEU A 53 10.18 5.02 24.42
C LEU A 53 11.32 4.12 23.92
N LYS A 54 11.81 4.34 22.70
CA LYS A 54 13.00 3.65 22.16
C LYS A 54 14.28 3.92 22.93
N THR A 55 14.36 5.04 23.66
CA THR A 55 15.54 5.34 24.51
C THR A 55 15.56 4.56 25.82
N LEU A 56 14.48 3.84 26.16
CA LEU A 56 14.43 3.05 27.39
C LEU A 56 15.29 1.79 27.26
N PRO A 57 16.08 1.44 28.30
CA PRO A 57 17.07 0.36 28.25
C PRO A 57 16.48 -1.05 28.02
N TYR A 58 15.16 -1.21 28.12
CA TYR A 58 14.46 -2.47 27.92
C TYR A 58 13.79 -2.57 26.55
N PHE A 59 13.92 -1.56 25.69
CA PHE A 59 13.26 -1.54 24.39
C PHE A 59 13.70 -2.71 23.50
N ASP A 60 15.00 -3.01 23.48
CA ASP A 60 15.60 -4.06 22.64
C ASP A 60 15.27 -5.48 23.10
N LEU A 61 14.77 -5.66 24.34
CA LEU A 61 14.43 -6.97 24.89
C LEU A 61 13.07 -7.49 24.41
N VAL A 62 12.25 -6.65 23.77
CA VAL A 62 10.89 -7.00 23.37
C VAL A 62 10.66 -6.72 21.89
N ASN A 63 9.99 -7.64 21.21
CA ASN A 63 9.67 -7.54 19.78
C ASN A 63 9.00 -6.19 19.43
N GLY A 64 9.43 -5.56 18.33
CA GLY A 64 8.96 -4.23 17.93
C GLY A 64 7.42 -4.07 17.80
N TRP A 65 6.69 -5.13 17.47
CA TRP A 65 5.22 -5.11 17.44
C TRP A 65 4.60 -4.85 18.83
N PHE A 66 5.18 -5.40 19.89
CA PHE A 66 4.69 -5.18 21.25
C PHE A 66 4.73 -3.70 21.61
N TRP A 67 5.83 -3.03 21.26
CA TRP A 67 6.00 -1.60 21.51
C TRP A 67 5.02 -0.72 20.75
N GLU A 68 4.69 -1.06 19.49
CA GLU A 68 3.64 -0.36 18.73
C GLU A 68 2.28 -0.46 19.45
N SER A 69 1.95 -1.63 20.00
CA SER A 69 0.74 -1.82 20.80
C SER A 69 0.79 -1.03 22.12
N VAL A 70 1.93 -1.04 22.83
CA VAL A 70 2.11 -0.26 24.07
C VAL A 70 1.94 1.24 23.81
N ILE A 71 2.54 1.76 22.73
CA ILE A 71 2.38 3.17 22.33
C ILE A 71 0.91 3.47 22.06
N SER A 72 0.23 2.62 21.29
CA SER A 72 -1.19 2.81 20.98
C SER A 72 -2.03 2.83 22.25
N VAL A 73 -1.81 1.89 23.18
CA VAL A 73 -2.48 1.82 24.48
C VAL A 73 -2.20 3.07 25.32
N ALA A 74 -0.95 3.53 25.38
CA ALA A 74 -0.58 4.75 26.10
C ALA A 74 -1.28 5.99 25.53
N MET A 75 -1.36 6.10 24.20
CA MET A 75 -2.03 7.20 23.52
C MET A 75 -3.55 7.17 23.70
N ILE A 76 -4.18 5.99 23.64
CA ILE A 76 -5.60 5.80 23.95
C ILE A 76 -5.86 6.17 25.41
N TYR A 77 -5.01 5.75 26.33
CA TYR A 77 -5.14 6.06 27.75
C TYR A 77 -4.98 7.56 28.03
N ALA A 78 -4.03 8.23 27.39
CA ALA A 78 -3.87 9.68 27.48
C ALA A 78 -5.13 10.42 26.97
N LEU A 79 -5.66 10.01 25.81
CA LEU A 79 -6.92 10.54 25.28
C LEU A 79 -8.09 10.29 26.23
N TYR A 80 -8.19 9.09 26.81
CA TYR A 80 -9.19 8.73 27.79
C TYR A 80 -9.18 9.67 29.01
N ILE A 81 -7.99 9.95 29.57
CA ILE A 81 -7.85 10.89 30.68
C ILE A 81 -8.26 12.31 30.26
N LEU A 82 -7.79 12.78 29.10
CA LEU A 82 -8.12 14.12 28.59
C LEU A 82 -9.63 14.28 28.38
N ILE A 83 -10.28 13.33 27.70
CA ILE A 83 -11.73 13.34 27.45
C ILE A 83 -12.48 13.37 28.77
N ARG A 84 -12.07 12.56 29.76
CA ARG A 84 -12.72 12.55 31.08
C ARG A 84 -12.52 13.87 31.82
N MET A 85 -11.34 14.47 31.76
CA MET A 85 -11.10 15.79 32.39
C MET A 85 -12.01 16.86 31.77
N TYR A 86 -12.05 16.98 30.45
CA TYR A 86 -12.89 17.97 29.75
C TYR A 86 -14.38 17.74 30.02
N THR A 87 -14.84 16.50 29.90
CA THR A 87 -16.26 16.17 30.09
C THR A 87 -16.69 16.30 31.54
N THR A 88 -15.81 15.94 32.50
CA THR A 88 -16.05 16.17 33.94
C THR A 88 -16.07 17.64 34.30
N PHE A 89 -15.24 18.46 33.66
CA PHE A 89 -15.28 19.91 33.84
C PHE A 89 -16.63 20.50 33.38
N ILE A 90 -17.20 20.00 32.29
CA ILE A 90 -18.49 20.48 31.75
C ILE A 90 -19.66 19.93 32.58
N PHE A 91 -19.76 18.59 32.71
CA PHE A 91 -20.92 17.89 33.26
C PHE A 91 -20.82 17.57 34.77
N GLY A 92 -19.67 17.78 35.40
CA GLY A 92 -19.40 17.40 36.80
C GLY A 92 -19.12 15.90 37.01
N VAL A 93 -19.24 15.09 35.96
CA VAL A 93 -18.88 13.66 35.86
C VAL A 93 -18.43 13.36 34.43
N SER A 94 -17.82 12.20 34.15
CA SER A 94 -17.41 11.90 32.78
C SER A 94 -18.61 11.75 31.82
N PHE A 95 -18.37 11.89 30.52
CA PHE A 95 -19.43 11.84 29.51
C PHE A 95 -20.29 10.57 29.60
N SER A 96 -19.67 9.39 29.68
CA SER A 96 -20.42 8.14 29.79
C SER A 96 -21.15 8.00 31.12
N GLN A 97 -20.59 8.54 32.21
CA GLN A 97 -21.26 8.59 33.52
C GLN A 97 -22.51 9.47 33.45
N TRP A 98 -22.41 10.63 32.80
CA TRP A 98 -23.54 11.53 32.60
C TRP A 98 -24.64 10.90 31.73
N LEU A 99 -24.29 10.24 30.63
CA LEU A 99 -25.23 9.53 29.74
C LEU A 99 -26.00 8.42 30.47
N LEU A 100 -25.32 7.69 31.37
CA LEU A 100 -25.95 6.68 32.22
C LEU A 100 -26.70 7.28 33.43
N GLY A 101 -26.85 8.61 33.52
CA GLY A 101 -27.62 9.26 34.56
C GLY A 101 -26.92 9.30 35.93
N LEU A 102 -25.59 9.15 35.97
CA LEU A 102 -24.80 9.34 37.19
C LEU A 102 -24.53 10.82 37.43
N ARG A 103 -24.43 11.23 38.70
CA ARG A 103 -24.22 12.62 39.09
C ARG A 103 -23.22 12.74 40.24
N GLY A 104 -22.61 13.91 40.39
CA GLY A 104 -21.79 14.23 41.57
C GLY A 104 -22.68 14.54 42.78
N GLY A 105 -22.31 14.01 43.95
CA GLY A 105 -23.07 14.18 45.20
C GLY A 105 -22.78 15.47 45.97
N LYS A 106 -21.99 16.41 45.41
CA LYS A 106 -21.65 17.70 46.03
C LYS A 106 -22.24 18.88 45.25
N GLY A 107 -21.86 20.09 45.62
CA GLY A 107 -22.28 21.32 44.93
C GLY A 107 -21.76 21.40 43.49
N PHE A 108 -22.46 22.18 42.67
CA PHE A 108 -22.24 22.33 41.23
C PHE A 108 -20.78 22.65 40.86
N ILE A 109 -20.16 23.60 41.56
CA ILE A 109 -18.77 24.03 41.29
C ILE A 109 -17.77 22.94 41.72
N TRP A 110 -17.95 22.36 42.91
CA TRP A 110 -17.01 21.36 43.45
C TRP A 110 -17.04 20.05 42.66
N ASN A 111 -18.21 19.64 42.15
CA ASN A 111 -18.31 18.45 41.30
C ASN A 111 -17.43 18.57 40.05
N ARG A 112 -17.20 19.78 39.54
CA ARG A 112 -16.36 20.02 38.36
C ARG A 112 -14.89 20.10 38.73
N LEU A 113 -14.51 20.98 39.66
CA LEU A 113 -13.11 21.14 40.05
C LEU A 113 -12.56 19.91 40.76
N GLY A 114 -13.28 19.40 41.76
CA GLY A 114 -12.95 18.16 42.45
C GLY A 114 -13.04 16.94 41.52
N GLY A 115 -13.95 16.96 40.54
CA GLY A 115 -14.06 15.92 39.52
C GLY A 115 -12.86 15.89 38.57
N VAL A 116 -12.35 17.04 38.13
CA VAL A 116 -11.11 17.13 37.36
C VAL A 116 -9.93 16.63 38.18
N PHE A 117 -9.83 17.03 39.46
CA PHE A 117 -8.81 16.50 40.36
C PHE A 117 -8.90 14.98 40.52
N ARG A 118 -10.12 14.42 40.60
CA ARG A 118 -10.34 12.96 40.58
C ARG A 118 -9.79 12.32 39.30
N CYS A 119 -9.98 12.93 38.12
CA CYS A 119 -9.40 12.44 36.86
C CYS A 119 -7.87 12.55 36.80
N VAL A 120 -7.26 13.54 37.45
CA VAL A 120 -5.79 13.57 37.58
C VAL A 120 -5.29 12.40 38.42
N LEU A 121 -5.97 12.10 39.54
CA LEU A 121 -5.67 10.92 40.35
C LEU A 121 -5.87 9.60 39.58
N GLU A 122 -6.74 9.57 38.56
CA GLU A 122 -6.92 8.40 37.70
C GLU A 122 -5.64 7.99 36.97
N ILE A 123 -4.74 8.92 36.65
CA ILE A 123 -3.49 8.64 35.93
C ILE A 123 -2.69 7.54 36.63
N GLY A 124 -2.55 7.62 37.95
CA GLY A 124 -1.81 6.65 38.76
C GLY A 124 -2.66 5.49 39.30
N PHE A 125 -3.94 5.71 39.64
CA PHE A 125 -4.76 4.68 40.28
C PHE A 125 -5.50 3.75 39.30
N THR A 126 -5.85 4.21 38.11
CA THR A 126 -6.64 3.40 37.15
C THR A 126 -5.88 2.19 36.58
N PRO A 127 -4.56 2.27 36.29
CA PRO A 127 -3.80 1.09 35.89
C PRO A 127 -3.83 -0.01 36.96
N LEU A 128 -4.06 0.38 38.21
CA LEU A 128 -4.18 -0.51 39.37
C LEU A 128 -5.67 -0.73 39.67
N VAL A 129 -6.30 -1.60 38.87
CA VAL A 129 -7.75 -1.94 38.88
C VAL A 129 -8.33 -2.13 40.29
N ILE A 130 -7.53 -2.61 41.25
CA ILE A 130 -7.91 -2.79 42.66
C ILE A 130 -8.53 -1.53 43.29
N PHE A 131 -8.10 -0.33 42.91
CA PHE A 131 -8.61 0.92 43.48
C PHE A 131 -10.00 1.33 42.97
N ASP A 132 -10.46 0.67 41.90
CA ASP A 132 -11.75 0.90 41.25
C ASP A 132 -12.80 -0.18 41.57
N LEU A 133 -12.44 -1.23 42.33
CA LEU A 133 -13.36 -2.27 42.80
C LEU A 133 -14.31 -1.88 43.97
N PRO A 134 -13.97 -0.98 44.92
CA PRO A 134 -14.84 -0.63 46.06
C PRO A 134 -16.33 -0.33 45.73
N PRO A 135 -16.69 0.28 44.58
CA PRO A 135 -18.08 0.51 44.20
C PRO A 135 -18.93 -0.75 44.00
N LEU A 136 -18.32 -1.92 43.79
CA LEU A 136 -19.04 -3.20 43.76
C LEU A 136 -19.69 -3.52 45.12
N TRP A 137 -19.07 -3.07 46.21
CA TRP A 137 -19.59 -3.18 47.57
C TRP A 137 -20.29 -1.91 48.07
N GLY A 138 -20.67 -1.01 47.15
CA GLY A 138 -21.34 0.25 47.51
C GLY A 138 -20.45 1.24 48.25
N MET A 139 -19.13 1.10 48.17
CA MET A 139 -18.17 2.02 48.79
C MET A 139 -17.58 3.00 47.77
N PRO A 140 -17.24 4.24 48.15
CA PRO A 140 -16.53 5.16 47.26
C PRO A 140 -15.10 4.68 47.01
N THR A 141 -14.60 4.89 45.79
CA THR A 141 -13.22 4.55 45.40
C THR A 141 -12.20 5.40 46.15
N LEU A 142 -10.93 4.99 46.17
CA LEU A 142 -9.86 5.76 46.80
C LEU A 142 -9.76 7.17 46.20
N LYS A 143 -9.85 7.28 44.87
CA LYS A 143 -9.86 8.58 44.17
C LYS A 143 -11.07 9.44 44.53
N GLU A 144 -12.25 8.87 44.73
CA GLU A 144 -13.44 9.62 45.20
C GLU A 144 -13.28 10.11 46.65
N ARG A 145 -12.61 9.33 47.51
CA ARG A 145 -12.30 9.75 48.89
C ARG A 145 -11.30 10.90 48.91
N LEU A 146 -10.22 10.80 48.15
CA LEU A 146 -9.17 11.83 48.07
C LEU A 146 -9.66 13.13 47.43
N SER A 147 -10.49 13.03 46.39
CA SER A 147 -11.08 14.20 45.71
C SER A 147 -12.33 14.77 46.38
N VAL A 148 -12.88 14.07 47.38
CA VAL A 148 -14.13 14.44 48.05
C VAL A 148 -15.31 14.57 47.06
N THR A 149 -15.26 13.87 45.92
CA THR A 149 -16.34 13.84 44.92
C THR A 149 -16.96 12.46 44.82
N LYS A 150 -18.03 12.23 45.57
CA LYS A 150 -18.80 10.97 45.49
C LYS A 150 -19.68 10.96 44.24
N ILE A 151 -19.72 9.85 43.52
CA ILE A 151 -20.65 9.64 42.40
C ILE A 151 -21.91 8.93 42.90
N ILE A 152 -23.07 9.54 42.70
CA ILE A 152 -24.39 9.05 43.12
C ILE A 152 -25.27 8.73 41.91
N LYS A 153 -26.33 7.95 42.12
CA LYS A 153 -27.33 7.68 41.07
C LYS A 153 -28.25 8.90 40.92
N GLY A 154 -28.42 9.39 39.69
CA GLY A 154 -29.28 10.54 39.40
C GLY A 154 -30.68 10.19 38.92
N TRP A 155 -30.84 9.14 38.10
CA TRP A 155 -32.09 8.85 37.38
C TRP A 155 -32.83 7.58 37.84
N GLY A 156 -32.48 6.99 38.99
CA GLY A 156 -33.18 5.82 39.53
C GLY A 156 -33.22 4.63 38.54
N ILE A 157 -34.41 4.08 38.30
CA ILE A 157 -34.65 2.90 37.44
C ILE A 157 -34.21 3.13 35.98
N TYR A 158 -34.31 4.35 35.45
CA TYR A 158 -33.96 4.68 34.06
C TYR A 158 -32.48 4.43 33.75
N THR A 159 -31.61 4.58 34.75
CA THR A 159 -30.18 4.23 34.65
C THR A 159 -30.01 2.79 34.17
N TYR A 160 -30.77 1.86 34.75
CA TYR A 160 -30.69 0.44 34.41
C TYR A 160 -31.31 0.13 33.05
N ALA A 161 -32.37 0.85 32.67
CA ALA A 161 -33.00 0.70 31.36
C ALA A 161 -32.08 1.17 30.21
N ILE A 162 -31.35 2.27 30.40
CA ILE A 162 -30.44 2.84 29.38
C ILE A 162 -29.14 2.04 29.26
N THR A 163 -28.65 1.48 30.36
CA THR A 163 -27.38 0.73 30.42
C THR A 163 -27.21 -0.33 29.32
N PRO A 164 -28.16 -1.24 29.03
CA PRO A 164 -28.00 -2.23 27.96
C PRO A 164 -27.92 -1.60 26.56
N PHE A 165 -28.72 -0.56 26.28
CA PHE A 165 -28.64 0.14 25.00
C PHE A 165 -27.29 0.85 24.84
N PHE A 166 -26.80 1.48 25.90
CA PHE A 166 -25.48 2.10 25.89
C PHE A 166 -24.36 1.06 25.74
N LEU A 167 -24.49 -0.12 26.37
CA LEU A 167 -23.55 -1.22 26.19
C LEU A 167 -23.49 -1.70 24.73
N LEU A 168 -24.65 -1.90 24.09
CA LEU A 168 -24.71 -2.26 22.67
C LEU A 168 -24.10 -1.18 21.79
N PHE A 169 -24.37 0.09 22.10
CA PHE A 169 -23.79 1.23 21.39
C PHE A 169 -22.25 1.24 21.50
N ILE A 170 -21.68 1.08 22.70
CA ILE A 170 -20.21 1.08 22.85
C ILE A 170 -19.58 -0.15 22.20
N MET A 171 -20.25 -1.31 22.19
CA MET A 171 -19.77 -2.49 21.46
C MET A 171 -19.75 -2.24 19.95
N GLY A 172 -20.83 -1.68 19.40
CA GLY A 172 -20.88 -1.29 17.99
C GLY A 172 -19.84 -0.23 17.63
N LEU A 173 -19.65 0.77 18.49
CA LEU A 173 -18.66 1.83 18.28
C LEU A 173 -17.22 1.28 18.33
N ALA A 174 -16.91 0.40 19.29
CA ALA A 174 -15.60 -0.25 19.37
C ALA A 174 -15.32 -1.10 18.13
N PHE A 175 -16.35 -1.78 17.60
CA PHE A 175 -16.25 -2.60 16.41
C PHE A 175 -16.01 -1.77 15.15
N VAL A 176 -16.69 -0.62 15.00
CA VAL A 176 -16.56 0.26 13.83
C VAL A 176 -15.34 1.18 13.93
N ALA A 177 -14.80 1.44 15.12
CA ALA A 177 -13.72 2.39 15.37
C ALA A 177 -12.50 2.26 14.44
N PRO A 178 -11.98 1.06 14.11
CA PRO A 178 -10.85 0.92 13.18
C PRO A 178 -11.15 1.46 11.78
N LEU A 179 -12.41 1.51 11.36
CA LEU A 179 -12.76 2.11 10.07
C LEU A 179 -12.46 3.61 10.07
N PHE A 180 -12.54 4.32 11.20
CA PHE A 180 -12.21 5.75 11.23
C PHE A 180 -10.74 6.06 10.92
N PHE A 181 -9.88 5.04 10.81
CA PHE A 181 -8.53 5.18 10.32
C PHE A 181 -8.52 5.41 8.80
N ASN A 182 -8.18 6.65 8.42
CA ASN A 182 -8.15 7.11 7.04
C ASN A 182 -9.51 7.01 6.32
N LEU A 183 -10.46 7.83 6.79
CA LEU A 183 -11.85 7.90 6.30
C LEU A 183 -12.00 7.95 4.77
N ALA A 184 -10.99 8.47 4.06
CA ALA A 184 -10.99 8.58 2.61
C ALA A 184 -11.00 7.21 1.90
N ILE A 185 -10.52 6.12 2.52
CA ILE A 185 -10.25 4.85 1.82
C ILE A 185 -11.39 3.81 2.01
N ILE A 186 -12.29 4.03 2.97
CA ILE A 186 -13.17 2.96 3.44
C ILE A 186 -14.18 2.52 2.36
N ASN A 187 -14.61 3.40 1.47
CA ASN A 187 -15.73 3.14 0.56
C ASN A 187 -15.38 2.86 -0.90
N ASP A 188 -14.08 2.88 -1.25
CA ASP A 188 -13.77 3.12 -2.65
C ASP A 188 -13.60 1.85 -3.49
N PHE A 189 -12.85 0.83 -3.08
CA PHE A 189 -12.55 -0.28 -4.00
C PHE A 189 -13.78 -1.05 -4.52
N LYS A 190 -14.01 -0.97 -5.84
CA LYS A 190 -14.96 -1.82 -6.55
C LYS A 190 -14.24 -3.09 -7.00
N VAL A 191 -14.33 -4.15 -6.21
CA VAL A 191 -13.76 -5.46 -6.55
C VAL A 191 -14.68 -6.13 -7.58
N ILE A 192 -14.14 -6.44 -8.76
CA ILE A 192 -14.81 -7.12 -9.86
C ILE A 192 -14.07 -8.44 -10.08
N TYR A 193 -14.82 -9.52 -10.30
CA TYR A 193 -14.24 -10.78 -10.76
C TYR A 193 -14.25 -10.80 -12.27
N LYS A 194 -13.07 -10.91 -12.86
CA LYS A 194 -12.93 -11.29 -14.26
C LYS A 194 -12.48 -12.73 -14.30
N GLU A 195 -13.12 -13.51 -15.17
CA GLU A 195 -12.62 -14.83 -15.52
C GLU A 195 -11.23 -14.69 -16.14
N GLU A 196 -10.40 -15.73 -15.97
CA GLU A 196 -9.03 -15.73 -16.50
C GLU A 196 -9.05 -15.34 -17.99
N PRO A 197 -8.20 -14.39 -18.43
CA PRO A 197 -8.09 -14.09 -19.84
C PRO A 197 -7.71 -15.39 -20.56
N SER A 198 -8.54 -15.81 -21.52
CA SER A 198 -8.29 -17.03 -22.27
C SER A 198 -6.92 -16.92 -22.92
N THR A 199 -6.02 -17.86 -22.62
CA THR A 199 -4.73 -17.95 -23.30
C THR A 199 -5.01 -18.17 -24.79
N LYS A 200 -4.70 -17.18 -25.61
CA LYS A 200 -4.78 -17.36 -27.05
C LYS A 200 -3.71 -18.36 -27.45
N LYS A 201 -4.13 -19.51 -27.96
CA LYS A 201 -3.22 -20.50 -28.51
C LYS A 201 -2.63 -19.91 -29.79
N ILE A 202 -1.31 -19.99 -29.93
CA ILE A 202 -0.58 -19.63 -31.15
C ILE A 202 -1.28 -20.32 -32.33
N SER A 203 -1.67 -19.55 -33.33
CA SER A 203 -2.41 -20.05 -34.48
C SER A 203 -1.43 -20.72 -35.44
N LYS A 204 -1.88 -21.70 -36.24
CA LYS A 204 -1.03 -22.30 -37.29
C LYS A 204 -0.73 -21.32 -38.44
N GLU A 205 -1.39 -20.17 -38.46
CA GLU A 205 -1.29 -19.13 -39.50
C GLU A 205 -0.28 -18.05 -39.11
N ASP A 206 0.28 -18.09 -37.89
CA ASP A 206 1.26 -17.12 -37.42
C ASP A 206 2.64 -17.44 -38.04
N ASP A 207 3.32 -16.43 -38.58
CA ASP A 207 4.68 -16.57 -39.13
C ASP A 207 5.69 -16.75 -37.98
N PHE A 208 6.31 -17.92 -37.89
CA PHE A 208 7.26 -18.23 -36.82
C PHE A 208 8.55 -17.40 -36.92
N ASP A 209 8.92 -16.92 -38.12
CA ASP A 209 10.16 -16.16 -38.32
C ASP A 209 10.08 -14.76 -37.70
N SER A 210 8.87 -14.25 -37.43
CA SER A 210 8.67 -12.95 -36.77
C SER A 210 8.72 -13.03 -35.24
N PHE A 211 8.72 -14.23 -34.64
CA PHE A 211 8.78 -14.39 -33.19
C PHE A 211 10.19 -14.19 -32.64
N LYS A 212 10.28 -13.44 -31.54
CA LYS A 212 11.54 -13.20 -30.82
C LYS A 212 11.36 -13.42 -29.33
N HIS A 213 12.46 -13.74 -28.66
CA HIS A 213 12.54 -13.77 -27.21
C HIS A 213 12.84 -12.37 -26.66
N PHE A 214 11.94 -11.86 -25.82
CA PHE A 214 12.12 -10.62 -25.08
C PHE A 214 12.33 -10.94 -23.60
N SER A 215 13.57 -10.83 -23.14
CA SER A 215 13.96 -11.14 -21.77
C SER A 215 14.43 -9.89 -21.03
N SER A 216 13.97 -9.71 -19.79
CA SER A 216 14.35 -8.58 -18.93
C SER A 216 14.72 -9.01 -17.52
N ASN A 217 15.92 -8.65 -17.07
CA ASN A 217 16.31 -8.65 -15.66
C ASN A 217 15.64 -7.52 -14.88
N HIS A 218 15.42 -6.35 -15.49
CA HIS A 218 14.78 -5.22 -14.83
C HIS A 218 13.33 -5.53 -14.44
N PHE A 219 12.55 -6.04 -15.39
CA PHE A 219 11.14 -6.40 -15.23
C PHE A 219 10.92 -7.85 -14.80
N LYS A 220 11.96 -8.70 -14.82
CA LYS A 220 11.92 -10.12 -14.40
C LYS A 220 10.97 -10.99 -15.23
N PHE A 221 11.01 -10.86 -16.55
CA PHE A 221 10.22 -11.70 -17.46
C PHE A 221 11.03 -12.24 -18.64
N ASP A 222 10.52 -13.32 -19.24
CA ASP A 222 10.84 -13.80 -20.60
C ASP A 222 9.53 -13.95 -21.37
N VAL A 223 9.49 -13.48 -22.61
CA VAL A 223 8.32 -13.53 -23.49
C VAL A 223 8.76 -13.99 -24.87
N PHE A 224 8.09 -15.00 -25.41
CA PHE A 224 8.20 -15.37 -26.82
C PHE A 224 7.00 -14.81 -27.58
N SER A 225 7.21 -13.78 -28.40
CA SER A 225 6.12 -13.09 -29.11
C SER A 225 6.63 -12.51 -30.43
N SER A 226 5.73 -12.42 -31.42
CA SER A 226 5.99 -11.72 -32.68
C SER A 226 5.63 -10.24 -32.63
N LEU A 227 4.95 -9.79 -31.58
CA LEU A 227 4.39 -8.43 -31.49
C LEU A 227 3.63 -8.01 -32.77
N LYS A 228 2.92 -8.98 -33.38
CA LYS A 228 2.15 -8.90 -34.64
C LYS A 228 2.90 -8.12 -35.73
N ASP A 229 3.97 -8.71 -36.23
CA ASP A 229 4.71 -8.25 -37.42
C ASP A 229 5.13 -6.78 -37.32
N GLU A 230 5.80 -6.45 -36.21
CA GLU A 230 6.32 -5.09 -35.95
C GLU A 230 5.24 -3.99 -35.82
N ARG A 231 3.98 -4.36 -35.53
CA ARG A 231 2.95 -3.38 -35.16
C ARG A 231 3.33 -2.62 -33.90
N PHE A 232 3.75 -3.37 -32.88
CA PHE A 232 4.16 -2.81 -31.60
C PHE A 232 5.66 -2.61 -31.58
N ILE A 233 6.05 -1.37 -31.35
CA ILE A 233 7.43 -0.95 -31.20
C ILE A 233 7.72 -0.78 -29.71
N LEU A 234 8.69 -1.55 -29.21
CA LEU A 234 9.21 -1.40 -27.86
C LEU A 234 10.34 -0.37 -27.85
N LEU A 235 10.12 0.78 -27.22
CA LEU A 235 11.05 1.89 -27.09
C LEU A 235 11.62 1.94 -25.66
N PRO A 236 12.88 1.54 -25.45
CA PRO A 236 13.52 1.61 -24.15
C PRO A 236 13.69 3.07 -23.71
N ASN A 237 13.24 3.42 -22.51
CA ASN A 237 13.17 4.80 -22.04
C ASN A 237 13.67 4.93 -20.58
N PHE A 238 14.18 6.11 -20.23
CA PHE A 238 14.74 6.37 -18.91
C PHE A 238 14.22 7.68 -18.32
N GLU A 239 13.87 7.64 -17.04
CA GLU A 239 13.52 8.81 -16.25
C GLU A 239 14.63 9.10 -15.24
N ILE A 240 15.05 10.37 -15.13
CA ILE A 240 16.03 10.80 -14.13
C ILE A 240 15.25 11.42 -12.98
N VAL A 241 15.16 10.68 -11.87
CA VAL A 241 14.49 11.14 -10.65
C VAL A 241 15.54 11.71 -9.71
N ALA A 242 15.38 12.99 -9.35
CA ALA A 242 16.19 13.63 -8.33
C ALA A 242 15.70 13.18 -6.94
N ASN A 243 16.59 12.61 -6.14
CA ASN A 243 16.33 12.26 -4.75
C ASN A 243 17.39 12.90 -3.85
N GLY A 244 17.13 14.15 -3.44
CA GLY A 244 18.16 15.02 -2.85
C GLY A 244 19.29 15.28 -3.85
N ASP A 245 20.53 15.10 -3.42
CA ASP A 245 21.73 15.28 -4.26
C ASP A 245 21.98 14.10 -5.22
N ALA A 246 21.34 12.95 -4.99
CA ALA A 246 21.51 11.77 -5.81
C ALA A 246 20.52 11.76 -6.99
N ARG A 247 21.04 11.70 -8.22
CA ARG A 247 20.25 11.41 -9.42
C ARG A 247 20.16 9.90 -9.63
N LYS A 248 18.94 9.36 -9.55
CA LYS A 248 18.64 7.95 -9.85
C LYS A 248 18.04 7.84 -11.26
N ILE A 249 18.56 6.91 -12.05
CA ILE A 249 18.01 6.58 -13.37
C ILE A 249 16.99 5.45 -13.17
N SER A 250 15.78 5.64 -13.67
CA SER A 250 14.67 4.70 -13.61
C SER A 250 14.31 4.24 -15.02
N PRO A 251 14.57 2.97 -15.38
CA PRO A 251 14.14 2.40 -16.65
C PRO A 251 12.61 2.33 -16.75
N SER A 252 12.10 2.46 -17.98
CA SER A 252 10.70 2.32 -18.36
C SER A 252 10.61 1.87 -19.82
N LEU A 253 9.57 1.14 -20.19
CA LEU A 253 9.35 0.68 -21.55
C LEU A 253 8.19 1.43 -22.17
N LEU A 254 8.46 2.20 -23.22
CA LEU A 254 7.42 2.80 -24.04
C LEU A 254 6.99 1.79 -25.09
N ILE A 255 5.68 1.62 -25.27
CA ILE A 255 5.10 0.69 -26.22
C ILE A 255 4.29 1.51 -27.21
N PHE A 256 4.79 1.66 -28.43
CA PHE A 256 4.12 2.42 -29.48
C PHE A 256 3.40 1.49 -30.45
N ASP A 257 2.14 1.78 -30.74
CA ASP A 257 1.33 1.05 -31.71
C ASP A 257 1.22 1.83 -33.01
N ARG A 258 1.86 1.32 -34.06
CA ARG A 258 1.88 1.97 -35.39
C ARG A 258 0.50 2.07 -36.03
N THR A 259 -0.39 1.12 -35.74
CA THR A 259 -1.73 1.09 -36.35
C THR A 259 -2.60 2.20 -35.79
N TYR A 260 -2.59 2.39 -34.47
CA TYR A 260 -3.43 3.38 -33.80
C TYR A 260 -2.71 4.70 -33.49
N LYS A 261 -1.39 4.76 -33.70
CA LYS A 261 -0.52 5.90 -33.37
C LYS A 261 -0.67 6.34 -31.91
N THR A 262 -0.84 5.37 -31.02
CA THR A 262 -0.93 5.58 -29.57
C THR A 262 0.26 4.94 -28.89
N PHE A 263 0.56 5.37 -27.67
CA PHE A 263 1.59 4.73 -26.85
C PHE A 263 1.12 4.51 -25.42
N GLY A 264 1.69 3.48 -24.80
CA GLY A 264 1.63 3.23 -23.38
C GLY A 264 3.03 3.23 -22.76
N ILE A 265 3.10 3.39 -21.45
CA ILE A 265 4.33 3.35 -20.67
C ILE A 265 4.20 2.23 -19.64
N LEU A 266 5.15 1.30 -19.63
CA LEU A 266 5.35 0.31 -18.57
C LEU A 266 6.53 0.72 -17.70
N LYS A 267 6.36 0.76 -16.39
CA LYS A 267 7.46 1.01 -15.45
C LYS A 267 7.32 0.21 -14.16
N VAL A 268 8.42 0.05 -13.44
CA VAL A 268 8.43 -0.47 -12.08
C VAL A 268 8.19 0.69 -11.11
N ALA A 269 6.99 0.80 -10.57
CA ALA A 269 6.65 1.88 -9.64
C ALA A 269 7.35 1.70 -8.28
N LYS A 270 7.33 0.46 -7.75
CA LYS A 270 7.88 0.15 -6.42
C LYS A 270 8.23 -1.32 -6.30
N ARG A 271 9.16 -1.65 -5.41
CA ARG A 271 9.40 -3.01 -4.92
C ARG A 271 8.90 -3.11 -3.49
N ILE A 272 8.10 -4.13 -3.18
CA ILE A 272 7.52 -4.33 -1.86
C ILE A 272 7.78 -5.76 -1.39
N SER A 273 7.81 -5.95 -0.08
CA SER A 273 7.78 -7.28 0.55
C SER A 273 6.31 -7.61 0.83
N LEU A 274 5.77 -8.60 0.11
CA LEU A 274 4.35 -8.92 0.16
C LEU A 274 3.96 -9.47 1.53
N LEU A 275 4.72 -10.40 2.09
CA LEU A 275 4.49 -10.97 3.42
C LEU A 275 4.60 -9.90 4.50
N LYS A 276 5.52 -8.94 4.40
CA LYS A 276 5.57 -7.82 5.35
C LYS A 276 4.32 -6.95 5.28
N LEU A 277 3.82 -6.65 4.09
CA LEU A 277 2.54 -5.95 3.90
C LEU A 277 1.39 -6.75 4.53
N LEU A 278 1.27 -8.04 4.22
CA LEU A 278 0.21 -8.91 4.73
C LEU A 278 0.32 -9.18 6.24
N SER A 279 1.52 -9.06 6.82
CA SER A 279 1.74 -9.21 8.27
C SER A 279 0.97 -8.17 9.10
N LEU A 280 0.59 -7.04 8.49
CA LEU A 280 -0.31 -6.06 9.11
C LEU A 280 -1.67 -6.70 9.47
N GLY A 281 -2.15 -7.63 8.64
CA GLY A 281 -3.35 -8.43 8.92
C GLY A 281 -3.26 -9.19 10.24
N LYS A 282 -2.08 -9.69 10.58
CA LYS A 282 -1.81 -10.43 11.83
C LYS A 282 -1.73 -9.50 13.05
N LYS A 283 -1.15 -8.31 12.92
CA LYS A 283 -0.97 -7.35 14.03
C LYS A 283 -2.29 -6.91 14.68
N GLY A 284 -3.41 -7.02 13.96
CA GLY A 284 -4.74 -6.61 14.41
C GLY A 284 -5.75 -7.74 14.65
N ASN A 285 -5.37 -9.02 14.52
CA ASN A 285 -6.30 -10.15 14.60
C ASN A 285 -5.72 -11.30 15.45
N PRO A 286 -6.13 -11.45 16.73
CA PRO A 286 -5.69 -12.55 17.60
C PRO A 286 -5.99 -13.96 17.05
N LEU A 287 -7.03 -14.08 16.22
CA LEU A 287 -7.47 -15.35 15.62
C LEU A 287 -6.83 -15.60 14.24
N PHE A 288 -5.91 -14.75 13.79
CA PHE A 288 -5.29 -14.84 12.46
C PHE A 288 -4.68 -16.21 12.18
N SER A 289 -4.00 -16.82 13.17
CA SER A 289 -3.34 -18.12 12.97
C SER A 289 -4.32 -19.30 12.85
N MET A 290 -5.56 -19.14 13.32
CA MET A 290 -6.61 -20.14 13.15
C MET A 290 -7.20 -20.07 11.74
N LYS A 291 -7.41 -18.84 11.22
CA LYS A 291 -7.99 -18.61 9.90
C LYS A 291 -6.98 -18.78 8.75
N TYR A 292 -5.76 -18.30 8.93
CA TYR A 292 -4.67 -18.35 7.93
C TYR A 292 -3.44 -19.07 8.49
N PRO A 293 -3.52 -20.39 8.74
CA PRO A 293 -2.46 -21.14 9.38
C PRO A 293 -1.19 -21.24 8.53
N VAL A 294 -1.29 -21.33 7.20
CA VAL A 294 -0.12 -21.44 6.31
C VAL A 294 0.61 -20.10 6.22
N LEU A 295 -0.12 -19.01 6.04
CA LEU A 295 0.41 -17.65 6.00
C LEU A 295 1.01 -17.23 7.34
N SER A 296 0.37 -17.58 8.47
CA SER A 296 0.93 -17.32 9.81
C SER A 296 2.26 -18.07 10.03
N LYS A 297 2.40 -19.29 9.49
CA LYS A 297 3.67 -20.02 9.49
C LYS A 297 4.71 -19.35 8.58
N ALA A 298 4.30 -18.87 7.40
CA ALA A 298 5.19 -18.15 6.49
C ALA A 298 5.81 -16.91 7.16
N PHE A 299 5.02 -16.14 7.92
CA PHE A 299 5.52 -14.98 8.69
C PHE A 299 6.50 -15.33 9.82
N LYS A 300 6.56 -16.58 10.27
CA LYS A 300 7.46 -17.03 11.35
C LYS A 300 8.76 -17.61 10.82
N LYS A 301 8.81 -18.01 9.55
CA LYS A 301 10.06 -18.46 8.94
C LYS A 301 11.00 -17.25 8.87
N THR A 302 12.30 -17.49 9.03
CA THR A 302 13.31 -16.48 8.68
C THR A 302 13.09 -16.03 7.24
N ASP A 303 13.55 -14.83 6.87
CA ASP A 303 13.36 -14.32 5.49
C ASP A 303 14.03 -15.25 4.44
N GLU A 304 14.99 -16.08 4.85
CA GLU A 304 15.82 -16.94 3.99
C GLU A 304 15.10 -17.76 2.91
N PRO A 305 14.04 -18.54 3.19
CA PRO A 305 13.28 -19.26 2.17
C PRO A 305 12.71 -18.38 1.06
N PHE A 306 12.46 -17.10 1.33
CA PHE A 306 11.80 -16.15 0.44
C PHE A 306 12.73 -15.03 -0.05
N LYS A 307 14.00 -15.04 0.38
CA LYS A 307 15.02 -14.18 -0.22
C LYS A 307 15.18 -14.52 -1.69
N VAL A 308 15.49 -13.49 -2.47
CA VAL A 308 15.85 -13.64 -3.88
C VAL A 308 17.02 -14.62 -3.99
N LYS A 309 16.94 -15.54 -4.95
CA LYS A 309 17.97 -16.57 -5.18
C LYS A 309 18.57 -16.41 -6.56
N THR A 310 19.81 -16.86 -6.73
CA THR A 310 20.37 -17.08 -8.07
C THR A 310 19.53 -18.13 -8.78
N TYR A 311 19.20 -17.87 -10.04
CA TYR A 311 18.41 -18.80 -10.85
C TYR A 311 19.18 -20.10 -11.11
N ASP A 312 18.53 -21.25 -10.88
CA ASP A 312 18.98 -22.57 -11.35
C ASP A 312 17.87 -23.10 -12.27
N PRO A 313 18.18 -23.52 -13.52
CA PRO A 313 17.22 -24.11 -14.44
C PRO A 313 16.38 -25.25 -13.85
N LYS A 314 16.89 -25.96 -12.83
CA LYS A 314 16.18 -27.01 -12.10
C LYS A 314 14.94 -26.52 -11.33
N TYR A 315 14.91 -25.24 -10.93
CA TYR A 315 13.74 -24.68 -10.23
C TYR A 315 12.56 -24.44 -11.19
N GLY A 316 12.83 -24.35 -12.49
CA GLY A 316 11.83 -24.16 -13.52
C GLY A 316 11.00 -22.89 -13.33
N LYS A 317 9.74 -22.92 -13.79
CA LYS A 317 8.80 -21.78 -13.76
C LYS A 317 8.03 -21.65 -12.44
N ASN A 318 8.45 -22.37 -11.40
CA ASN A 318 7.71 -22.46 -10.14
C ASN A 318 7.98 -21.25 -9.24
N THR A 319 6.92 -20.76 -8.61
CA THR A 319 6.96 -19.71 -7.59
C THR A 319 7.36 -20.29 -6.23
N PHE A 320 7.97 -19.49 -5.35
CA PHE A 320 8.32 -19.98 -4.01
C PHE A 320 7.11 -20.24 -3.09
N PHE A 321 5.95 -19.65 -3.41
CA PHE A 321 4.74 -19.88 -2.65
C PHE A 321 4.03 -21.18 -3.08
N SER A 322 3.59 -21.95 -2.08
CA SER A 322 2.75 -23.12 -2.32
C SER A 322 1.32 -22.69 -2.66
N GLU A 323 0.58 -23.52 -3.40
CA GLU A 323 -0.81 -23.24 -3.79
C GLU A 323 -1.71 -22.93 -2.59
N LYS A 324 -1.49 -23.58 -1.44
CA LYS A 324 -2.22 -23.28 -0.20
C LYS A 324 -1.89 -21.89 0.35
N LEU A 325 -0.62 -21.47 0.26
CA LEU A 325 -0.21 -20.13 0.68
C LEU A 325 -0.81 -19.06 -0.24
N LYS A 326 -0.77 -19.28 -1.57
CA LYS A 326 -1.39 -18.39 -2.56
C LYS A 326 -2.89 -18.20 -2.29
N PHE A 327 -3.59 -19.30 -2.02
CA PHE A 327 -5.01 -19.27 -1.66
C PHE A 327 -5.29 -18.45 -0.39
N GLU A 328 -4.51 -18.64 0.68
CA GLU A 328 -4.67 -17.83 1.91
C GLU A 328 -4.36 -16.34 1.68
N ILE A 329 -3.33 -16.03 0.88
CA ILE A 329 -2.98 -14.65 0.48
C ILE A 329 -4.14 -14.01 -0.28
N LYS A 330 -4.67 -14.69 -1.30
CA LYS A 330 -5.80 -14.23 -2.11
C LYS A 330 -7.02 -13.93 -1.27
N ASN A 331 -7.40 -14.85 -0.39
CA ASN A 331 -8.55 -14.66 0.51
C ASN A 331 -8.34 -13.48 1.47
N LEU A 332 -7.14 -13.33 2.04
CA LEU A 332 -6.83 -12.20 2.93
C LEU A 332 -6.90 -10.86 2.17
N LEU A 333 -6.34 -10.79 0.97
CA LEU A 333 -6.39 -9.60 0.13
C LEU A 333 -7.83 -9.27 -0.28
N GLU A 334 -8.59 -10.26 -0.72
CA GLU A 334 -9.99 -10.11 -1.10
C GLU A 334 -10.84 -9.59 0.05
N ASP A 335 -10.76 -10.24 1.21
CA ASP A 335 -11.44 -9.82 2.44
C ASP A 335 -11.07 -8.39 2.83
N SER A 336 -9.79 -8.02 2.68
CA SER A 336 -9.27 -6.69 3.00
C SER A 336 -9.77 -5.62 2.04
N LEU A 337 -9.85 -5.92 0.75
CA LEU A 337 -10.22 -4.92 -0.26
C LEU A 337 -11.73 -4.69 -0.32
N LYS A 338 -12.52 -5.74 -0.02
CA LYS A 338 -13.98 -5.67 0.05
C LYS A 338 -14.51 -4.92 1.26
N ILE A 339 -13.76 -4.86 2.37
CA ILE A 339 -14.28 -4.26 3.61
C ILE A 339 -14.64 -2.79 3.38
N ASN A 340 -15.87 -2.43 3.73
CA ASN A 340 -16.42 -1.07 3.67
C ASN A 340 -17.41 -0.86 4.83
N VAL A 341 -17.92 0.37 4.99
CA VAL A 341 -18.87 0.67 6.08
C VAL A 341 -20.17 -0.14 5.93
N GLY A 342 -20.62 -0.36 4.70
CA GLY A 342 -21.89 -1.03 4.39
C GLY A 342 -21.90 -2.54 4.65
N ASN A 343 -20.75 -3.22 4.48
CA ASN A 343 -20.62 -4.67 4.65
C ASN A 343 -19.82 -5.09 5.90
N ILE A 344 -19.51 -4.15 6.80
CA ILE A 344 -18.70 -4.42 7.99
C ILE A 344 -19.27 -5.55 8.85
N TYR A 345 -20.61 -5.61 9.00
CA TYR A 345 -21.27 -6.65 9.77
C TYR A 345 -21.12 -8.02 9.13
N GLU A 346 -21.34 -8.11 7.82
CA GLU A 346 -21.15 -9.33 7.05
C GLU A 346 -19.70 -9.81 7.14
N HIS A 347 -18.74 -8.89 7.00
CA HIS A 347 -17.33 -9.19 7.19
C HIS A 347 -17.05 -9.71 8.60
N ALA A 348 -17.64 -9.12 9.65
CA ALA A 348 -17.49 -9.57 11.04
C ALA A 348 -17.93 -11.02 11.23
N PHE A 349 -19.07 -11.38 10.65
CA PHE A 349 -19.65 -12.72 10.79
C PHE A 349 -18.79 -13.79 10.09
N HIS A 350 -18.25 -13.47 8.90
CA HIS A 350 -17.45 -14.43 8.12
C HIS A 350 -15.99 -14.49 8.59
N ASN A 351 -15.42 -13.34 8.94
CA ASN A 351 -13.97 -13.18 9.13
C ASN A 351 -13.58 -12.94 10.60
N GLY A 352 -14.56 -12.75 11.48
CA GLY A 352 -14.40 -12.46 12.89
C GLY A 352 -14.45 -10.95 13.19
N PRO A 353 -14.56 -10.58 14.48
CA PRO A 353 -14.77 -9.19 14.89
C PRO A 353 -13.52 -8.30 14.77
N PHE A 354 -12.36 -8.88 14.42
CA PHE A 354 -11.06 -8.20 14.42
C PHE A 354 -10.71 -7.64 13.03
N ILE A 355 -11.35 -6.52 12.68
CA ILE A 355 -11.23 -5.93 11.33
C ILE A 355 -9.98 -5.08 11.09
N ASN A 356 -9.31 -4.64 12.16
CA ASN A 356 -8.23 -3.65 12.06
C ASN A 356 -7.09 -4.10 11.12
N GLY A 357 -6.72 -5.40 11.14
CA GLY A 357 -5.70 -5.95 10.26
C GLY A 357 -6.06 -5.83 8.77
N TYR A 358 -7.32 -6.10 8.42
CA TYR A 358 -7.85 -5.99 7.06
C TYR A 358 -7.84 -4.52 6.57
N VAL A 359 -8.26 -3.59 7.43
CA VAL A 359 -8.24 -2.15 7.14
C VAL A 359 -6.82 -1.64 6.90
N GLN A 360 -5.85 -2.09 7.71
CA GLN A 360 -4.44 -1.71 7.53
C GLN A 360 -3.84 -2.22 6.21
N ILE A 361 -4.17 -3.45 5.81
CA ILE A 361 -3.77 -3.99 4.50
C ILE A 361 -4.36 -3.12 3.38
N LYS A 362 -5.68 -2.87 3.41
CA LYS A 362 -6.37 -2.02 2.43
C LYS A 362 -5.70 -0.66 2.30
N ASN A 363 -5.49 0.02 3.42
CA ASN A 363 -4.88 1.35 3.44
C ASN A 363 -3.43 1.36 2.93
N THR A 364 -2.65 0.32 3.23
CA THR A 364 -1.27 0.21 2.74
C THR A 364 -1.23 -0.03 1.24
N ILE A 365 -2.15 -0.84 0.71
CA ILE A 365 -2.31 -1.06 -0.74
C ILE A 365 -2.75 0.23 -1.44
N SER A 366 -3.69 0.99 -0.85
CA SER A 366 -4.11 2.29 -1.38
C SER A 366 -2.98 3.31 -1.49
N GLN A 367 -1.94 3.21 -0.66
CA GLN A 367 -0.75 4.06 -0.74
C GLN A 367 0.25 3.64 -1.83
N ILE A 368 0.08 2.44 -2.40
CA ILE A 368 0.92 1.93 -3.49
C ILE A 368 0.38 2.39 -4.85
N ILE A 369 -0.94 2.52 -4.96
CA ILE A 369 -1.63 2.96 -6.17
C ILE A 369 -1.64 4.49 -6.29
N PRO A 370 -1.72 5.05 -7.50
CA PRO A 370 -1.90 6.49 -7.71
C PRO A 370 -3.09 7.07 -6.94
N GLU A 371 -2.89 8.19 -6.24
CA GLU A 371 -3.93 8.90 -5.48
C GLU A 371 -4.94 9.58 -6.41
N GLY A 372 -6.21 9.65 -6.00
CA GLY A 372 -7.20 10.58 -6.56
C GLY A 372 -8.50 9.94 -7.03
N ILE A 373 -8.45 8.73 -7.59
CA ILE A 373 -9.65 8.05 -8.11
C ILE A 373 -9.71 6.62 -7.62
N THR A 374 -10.90 6.23 -7.23
CA THR A 374 -11.28 4.88 -6.86
C THR A 374 -10.97 3.86 -7.96
N PRO A 375 -10.07 2.87 -7.72
CA PRO A 375 -9.80 1.82 -8.70
C PRO A 375 -10.89 0.76 -8.73
N THR A 376 -11.08 0.16 -9.90
CA THR A 376 -11.65 -1.19 -9.99
C THR A 376 -10.55 -2.21 -9.78
N VAL A 377 -10.82 -3.22 -8.95
CA VAL A 377 -9.83 -4.24 -8.57
C VAL A 377 -10.21 -5.59 -9.13
N THR A 378 -9.27 -6.30 -9.74
CA THR A 378 -9.44 -7.66 -10.28
C THR A 378 -8.27 -8.55 -9.90
N PHE A 379 -8.52 -9.84 -9.70
CA PHE A 379 -7.47 -10.86 -9.61
C PHE A 379 -7.28 -11.47 -10.99
N GLU A 380 -6.07 -11.42 -11.55
CA GLU A 380 -5.81 -11.83 -12.92
C GLU A 380 -4.53 -12.68 -12.98
N LYS A 381 -4.60 -13.80 -13.71
CA LYS A 381 -3.43 -14.65 -13.97
C LYS A 381 -2.73 -14.16 -15.23
N ILE A 382 -1.46 -13.79 -15.09
CA ILE A 382 -0.63 -13.28 -16.19
C ILE A 382 0.62 -14.16 -16.25
N GLY A 383 0.68 -15.02 -17.26
CA GLY A 383 1.71 -16.05 -17.33
C GLY A 383 1.61 -17.08 -16.19
N ASN A 384 2.71 -17.30 -15.49
CA ASN A 384 2.82 -18.22 -14.34
C ASN A 384 2.48 -17.58 -12.98
N TYR A 385 2.07 -16.31 -12.92
CA TYR A 385 1.79 -15.59 -11.68
C TYR A 385 0.35 -15.07 -11.62
N GLU A 386 -0.25 -15.07 -10.43
CA GLU A 386 -1.45 -14.29 -10.12
C GLU A 386 -1.09 -12.86 -9.70
N PHE A 387 -1.83 -11.88 -10.24
CA PHE A 387 -1.69 -10.47 -9.95
C PHE A 387 -2.98 -9.90 -9.38
N LEU A 388 -2.81 -8.99 -8.43
CA LEU A 388 -3.82 -8.04 -8.02
C LEU A 388 -3.73 -6.80 -8.92
N ARG A 389 -4.73 -6.60 -9.77
CA ARG A 389 -4.79 -5.53 -10.75
C ARG A 389 -5.72 -4.42 -10.29
N PHE A 390 -5.23 -3.18 -10.33
CA PHE A 390 -5.99 -1.96 -10.08
C PHE A 390 -6.08 -1.18 -11.39
N ASN A 391 -7.27 -0.70 -11.72
CA ASN A 391 -7.51 0.09 -12.93
C ASN A 391 -8.22 1.40 -12.57
N GLN A 392 -7.61 2.53 -12.94
CA GLN A 392 -8.05 3.89 -12.62
C GLN A 392 -8.06 4.76 -13.88
N THR A 393 -9.13 5.52 -14.10
CA THR A 393 -9.22 6.49 -15.20
C THR A 393 -9.18 7.90 -14.63
N PHE A 394 -8.13 8.66 -14.93
CA PHE A 394 -7.93 10.04 -14.43
C PHE A 394 -8.43 11.09 -15.41
N ASN A 395 -9.35 11.93 -14.92
CA ASN A 395 -9.84 13.12 -15.61
C ASN A 395 -9.08 14.35 -15.09
N PHE A 396 -8.03 14.77 -15.80
CA PHE A 396 -7.36 16.02 -15.48
C PHE A 396 -8.19 17.19 -16.01
N THR A 397 -8.62 18.09 -15.13
CA THR A 397 -9.55 19.20 -15.43
C THR A 397 -8.95 20.34 -16.25
N ASP A 398 -7.63 20.34 -16.52
CA ASP A 398 -6.92 21.42 -17.23
C ASP A 398 -6.67 21.14 -18.72
N GLY A 399 -7.60 20.46 -19.40
CA GLY A 399 -7.54 20.27 -20.86
C GLY A 399 -6.41 19.35 -21.33
N GLN A 400 -5.74 18.62 -20.43
CA GLN A 400 -4.77 17.59 -20.76
C GLN A 400 -5.36 16.18 -20.63
N ARG A 401 -4.87 15.30 -21.49
CA ARG A 401 -5.34 13.95 -21.82
C ARG A 401 -5.83 13.15 -20.60
N GLN A 402 -6.98 12.50 -20.73
CA GLN A 402 -7.42 11.48 -19.80
C GLN A 402 -6.45 10.29 -19.88
N ASN A 403 -5.80 10.00 -18.76
CA ASN A 403 -4.85 8.91 -18.66
C ASN A 403 -5.45 7.79 -17.82
N LYS A 404 -5.27 6.58 -18.30
CA LYS A 404 -5.63 5.35 -17.61
C LYS A 404 -4.39 4.74 -16.99
N TYR A 405 -4.51 4.39 -15.72
CA TYR A 405 -3.46 3.76 -14.95
C TYR A 405 -3.89 2.36 -14.58
N GLU A 406 -3.02 1.40 -14.89
CA GLU A 406 -3.18 0.02 -14.50
C GLU A 406 -1.99 -0.37 -13.62
N THR A 407 -2.25 -0.69 -12.35
CA THR A 407 -1.22 -1.13 -11.39
C THR A 407 -1.37 -2.62 -11.15
N LEU A 408 -0.29 -3.38 -11.32
CA LEU A 408 -0.24 -4.82 -11.07
C LEU A 408 0.66 -5.11 -9.88
N ILE A 409 0.12 -5.81 -8.88
CA ILE A 409 0.86 -6.30 -7.72
C ILE A 409 0.87 -7.84 -7.76
N PRO A 410 2.03 -8.48 -7.97
CA PRO A 410 2.13 -9.93 -7.98
C PRO A 410 1.84 -10.50 -6.58
N MET A 411 1.07 -11.58 -6.50
CA MET A 411 0.65 -12.20 -5.23
C MET A 411 1.42 -13.48 -4.90
N ASP A 412 2.15 -14.02 -5.86
CA ASP A 412 2.78 -15.34 -5.77
C ASP A 412 4.26 -15.29 -5.33
N THR A 413 4.77 -14.11 -5.02
CA THR A 413 6.16 -13.87 -4.61
C THR A 413 6.23 -12.97 -3.40
N GLU A 414 7.28 -13.16 -2.59
CA GLU A 414 7.63 -12.23 -1.54
C GLU A 414 8.23 -10.93 -2.08
N ASN A 415 8.97 -11.03 -3.18
CA ASN A 415 9.76 -9.94 -3.77
C ASN A 415 8.94 -9.18 -4.82
N ALA A 416 7.73 -8.78 -4.42
CA ALA A 416 6.72 -8.23 -5.32
C ALA A 416 7.20 -6.93 -6.00
N MET A 417 7.26 -6.99 -7.33
CA MET A 417 7.51 -5.84 -8.19
C MET A 417 6.18 -5.23 -8.63
N VAL A 418 5.88 -4.02 -8.15
CA VAL A 418 4.68 -3.29 -8.54
C VAL A 418 4.90 -2.68 -9.93
N LEU A 419 4.16 -3.18 -10.91
CA LEU A 419 4.19 -2.68 -12.28
C LEU A 419 3.09 -1.64 -12.46
N GLU A 420 3.43 -0.53 -13.12
CA GLU A 420 2.47 0.50 -13.48
C GLU A 420 2.48 0.68 -15.00
N PHE A 421 1.28 0.65 -15.57
CA PHE A 421 1.02 0.95 -16.96
C PHE A 421 0.22 2.24 -17.05
N ASN A 422 0.67 3.15 -17.91
CA ASN A 422 -0.01 4.41 -18.18
C ASN A 422 -0.26 4.54 -19.69
N TYR A 423 -1.51 4.75 -20.08
CA TYR A 423 -1.92 4.91 -21.47
C TYR A 423 -3.13 5.84 -21.58
N SER A 424 -3.43 6.34 -22.77
CA SER A 424 -4.58 7.22 -23.01
C SER A 424 -5.90 6.46 -22.81
N ASP A 425 -6.93 7.13 -22.26
CA ASP A 425 -8.29 6.55 -22.16
C ASP A 425 -9.09 6.63 -23.47
N GLN A 426 -8.46 7.10 -24.55
CA GLN A 426 -9.08 7.10 -25.88
C GLN A 426 -9.37 5.67 -26.36
N PRO A 427 -10.52 5.41 -27.04
CA PRO A 427 -10.90 4.06 -27.48
C PRO A 427 -9.83 3.31 -28.29
N THR A 428 -9.09 4.02 -29.14
CA THR A 428 -7.99 3.46 -29.93
C THR A 428 -6.83 3.01 -29.05
N SER A 429 -6.50 3.77 -28.00
CA SER A 429 -5.46 3.43 -27.03
C SER A 429 -5.89 2.27 -26.14
N LEU A 430 -7.17 2.17 -25.75
CA LEU A 430 -7.70 1.02 -25.03
C LEU A 430 -7.57 -0.26 -25.88
N LEU A 431 -7.98 -0.20 -27.14
CA LEU A 431 -7.91 -1.33 -28.08
C LEU A 431 -6.46 -1.70 -28.41
N SER A 432 -5.58 -0.71 -28.56
CA SER A 432 -4.14 -0.88 -28.69
C SER A 432 -3.58 -1.67 -27.50
N TRP A 433 -3.93 -1.25 -26.28
CA TRP A 433 -3.48 -1.87 -25.06
C TRP A 433 -3.97 -3.31 -24.89
N GLU A 434 -5.25 -3.58 -25.13
CA GLU A 434 -5.78 -4.94 -25.06
C GLU A 434 -5.11 -5.87 -26.08
N ASN A 435 -4.88 -5.39 -27.32
CA ASN A 435 -4.15 -6.17 -28.34
C ASN A 435 -2.70 -6.45 -27.93
N PHE A 436 -2.00 -5.47 -27.34
CA PHE A 436 -0.63 -5.66 -26.85
C PHE A 436 -0.60 -6.73 -25.77
N LYS A 437 -1.49 -6.64 -24.77
CA LYS A 437 -1.57 -7.63 -23.68
C LYS A 437 -1.88 -9.03 -24.21
N GLU A 438 -2.84 -9.17 -25.12
CA GLU A 438 -3.18 -10.46 -25.72
C GLU A 438 -1.96 -11.14 -26.38
N GLN A 439 -1.05 -10.35 -26.96
CA GLN A 439 0.14 -10.86 -27.65
C GLN A 439 1.37 -11.04 -26.76
N PHE A 440 1.54 -10.15 -25.79
CA PHE A 440 2.73 -10.11 -24.95
C PHE A 440 2.54 -10.88 -23.65
N TRP A 441 1.36 -10.80 -23.03
CA TRP A 441 1.10 -11.45 -21.74
C TRP A 441 0.64 -12.90 -21.84
N SER A 442 0.17 -13.34 -23.01
CA SER A 442 -0.28 -14.73 -23.19
C SER A 442 0.88 -15.74 -23.07
N SER A 443 2.11 -15.33 -23.41
CA SER A 443 3.31 -16.18 -23.37
C SER A 443 4.34 -15.77 -22.32
N ILE A 444 4.04 -14.77 -21.49
CA ILE A 444 4.99 -14.26 -20.49
C ILE A 444 5.27 -15.27 -19.39
N VAL A 445 6.54 -15.34 -18.99
CA VAL A 445 7.00 -16.08 -17.82
C VAL A 445 7.73 -15.12 -16.90
N TRP A 446 7.28 -15.05 -15.65
CA TRP A 446 7.85 -14.20 -14.61
C TRP A 446 8.83 -14.97 -13.72
N TYR A 447 9.86 -14.26 -13.27
CA TYR A 447 10.98 -14.75 -12.47
C TYR A 447 11.30 -13.82 -11.29
N MET A 448 10.26 -13.28 -10.63
CA MET A 448 10.42 -12.23 -9.61
C MET A 448 11.23 -12.66 -8.38
N ASP A 449 11.25 -13.96 -8.10
CA ASP A 449 11.99 -14.58 -7.01
C ASP A 449 13.50 -14.79 -7.30
N TYR A 450 13.95 -14.46 -8.52
CA TYR A 450 15.30 -14.76 -8.97
C TYR A 450 16.12 -13.52 -9.37
N GLU A 451 17.41 -13.57 -9.08
CA GLU A 451 18.41 -12.59 -9.50
C GLU A 451 19.17 -13.08 -10.74
N GLU A 452 19.58 -12.12 -11.58
CA GLU A 452 20.48 -12.34 -12.73
C GLU A 452 20.13 -13.54 -13.61
N ILE A 453 18.87 -13.61 -14.05
CA ILE A 453 18.36 -14.77 -14.80
C ILE A 453 18.92 -14.79 -16.23
N PHE A 454 19.04 -13.61 -16.82
CA PHE A 454 19.44 -13.46 -18.22
C PHE A 454 20.83 -12.86 -18.27
N GLU A 455 21.76 -13.57 -18.90
CA GLU A 455 23.11 -13.06 -19.11
C GLU A 455 23.13 -11.98 -20.19
N PHE A 456 24.21 -11.20 -20.24
CA PHE A 456 24.43 -10.25 -21.32
C PHE A 456 24.65 -11.04 -22.63
N PRO A 457 23.86 -10.80 -23.70
CA PRO A 457 24.03 -11.56 -24.93
C PRO A 457 25.40 -11.30 -25.56
N GLN A 458 26.04 -12.36 -26.05
CA GLN A 458 27.39 -12.26 -26.62
C GLN A 458 27.38 -11.88 -28.11
N LEU A 459 26.24 -12.10 -28.78
CA LEU A 459 26.04 -11.80 -30.20
C LEU A 459 24.98 -10.70 -30.34
N MET A 460 25.23 -9.74 -31.22
CA MET A 460 24.30 -8.63 -31.46
C MET A 460 22.94 -9.09 -32.02
N GLU A 461 22.90 -10.22 -32.73
CA GLU A 461 21.68 -10.80 -33.29
C GLU A 461 20.66 -11.21 -32.20
N ASP A 462 21.15 -11.53 -31.01
CA ASP A 462 20.33 -11.88 -29.85
C ASP A 462 19.81 -10.65 -29.09
N PHE A 463 20.24 -9.44 -29.48
CA PHE A 463 19.86 -8.23 -28.75
C PHE A 463 18.43 -7.84 -29.10
N THR A 464 17.67 -7.54 -28.05
CA THR A 464 16.35 -6.91 -28.14
C THR A 464 16.37 -5.53 -27.50
N PRO A 465 15.38 -4.67 -27.75
CA PRO A 465 15.32 -3.35 -27.12
C PRO A 465 15.32 -3.46 -25.58
N VAL A 466 14.82 -4.56 -25.04
CA VAL A 466 14.79 -4.82 -23.59
C VAL A 466 16.19 -4.99 -23.00
N VAL A 467 17.17 -5.47 -23.76
CA VAL A 467 18.59 -5.53 -23.35
C VAL A 467 19.12 -4.13 -23.03
N ILE A 468 18.70 -3.12 -23.80
CA ILE A 468 19.06 -1.71 -23.53
C ILE A 468 18.54 -1.29 -22.15
N LEU A 469 17.33 -1.66 -21.76
CA LEU A 469 16.77 -1.32 -20.45
C LEU A 469 17.57 -1.89 -19.29
N ASP A 470 18.00 -3.14 -19.43
CA ASP A 470 18.70 -3.88 -18.37
C ASP A 470 20.15 -3.40 -18.19
N TYR A 471 20.82 -3.07 -19.29
CA TYR A 471 22.28 -2.91 -19.28
C TYR A 471 22.76 -1.49 -19.55
N PHE A 472 21.96 -0.62 -20.20
CA PHE A 472 22.40 0.73 -20.52
C PHE A 472 22.71 1.52 -19.25
N ALA A 473 21.82 1.54 -18.27
CA ALA A 473 22.04 2.29 -17.03
C ALA A 473 22.91 1.54 -15.99
N THR A 474 23.40 0.34 -16.28
CA THR A 474 24.21 -0.49 -15.36
C THR A 474 25.67 -0.04 -15.36
N ARG A 475 26.44 -0.35 -14.31
CA ARG A 475 27.83 0.13 -14.12
C ARG A 475 28.91 -0.88 -14.49
N ASP A 476 28.56 -2.17 -14.54
CA ASP A 476 29.55 -3.24 -14.43
C ASP A 476 29.79 -3.99 -15.76
N LEU A 477 29.59 -3.34 -16.90
CA LEU A 477 29.87 -3.94 -18.20
C LEU A 477 31.36 -3.86 -18.52
N VAL A 478 31.95 -5.00 -18.92
CA VAL A 478 33.28 -5.06 -19.52
C VAL A 478 33.30 -4.23 -20.81
N ASP A 479 34.43 -3.59 -21.12
CA ASP A 479 34.55 -2.66 -22.27
C ASP A 479 34.11 -3.27 -23.61
N SER A 480 34.34 -4.58 -23.83
CA SER A 480 33.86 -5.29 -25.02
C SER A 480 32.33 -5.32 -25.11
N ASN A 481 31.66 -5.69 -24.01
CA ASN A 481 30.21 -5.79 -23.92
C ASN A 481 29.56 -4.40 -24.03
N LYS A 482 30.20 -3.42 -23.41
CA LYS A 482 29.80 -2.02 -23.49
C LYS A 482 29.88 -1.47 -24.91
N LYS A 483 30.97 -1.73 -25.63
CA LYS A 483 31.07 -1.35 -27.04
C LYS A 483 29.98 -2.03 -27.89
N LEU A 484 29.75 -3.33 -27.67
CA LEU A 484 28.69 -4.08 -28.35
C LEU A 484 27.31 -3.47 -28.08
N LEU A 485 27.04 -3.04 -26.84
CA LEU A 485 25.83 -2.34 -26.46
C LEU A 485 25.71 -0.96 -27.12
N GLU A 486 26.78 -0.17 -27.14
CA GLU A 486 26.82 1.13 -27.82
C GLU A 486 26.49 1.01 -29.31
N ASP A 487 27.11 0.05 -30.00
CA ASP A 487 26.87 -0.21 -31.42
C ASP A 487 25.41 -0.63 -31.66
N TYR A 488 24.88 -1.55 -30.84
CA TYR A 488 23.47 -1.96 -30.96
C TYR A 488 22.49 -0.81 -30.71
N VAL A 489 22.73 0.04 -29.70
CA VAL A 489 21.87 1.18 -29.38
C VAL A 489 21.83 2.16 -30.56
N VAL A 490 22.99 2.44 -31.16
CA VAL A 490 23.08 3.26 -32.38
C VAL A 490 22.28 2.65 -33.52
N ASP A 491 22.50 1.36 -33.82
CA ASP A 491 21.86 0.69 -34.95
C ASP A 491 20.35 0.59 -34.77
N TYR A 492 19.90 0.28 -33.56
CA TYR A 492 18.50 0.25 -33.17
C TYR A 492 17.83 1.62 -33.39
N PHE A 493 18.40 2.69 -32.82
CA PHE A 493 17.82 4.03 -32.95
C PHE A 493 17.94 4.61 -34.36
N LYS A 494 19.00 4.26 -35.11
CA LYS A 494 19.14 4.64 -36.53
C LYS A 494 18.07 3.95 -37.38
N SER A 495 17.89 2.64 -37.21
CA SER A 495 16.91 1.84 -37.95
C SER A 495 15.47 2.32 -37.69
N ILE A 496 15.10 2.51 -36.43
CA ILE A 496 13.75 2.95 -36.10
C ILE A 496 13.46 4.40 -36.53
N SER A 497 14.46 5.29 -36.46
CA SER A 497 14.33 6.67 -36.93
C SER A 497 14.17 6.71 -38.45
N LYS A 498 14.94 5.90 -39.19
CA LYS A 498 14.78 5.70 -40.64
C LYS A 498 13.36 5.27 -40.97
N ASN A 499 12.88 4.25 -40.26
CA ASN A 499 11.55 3.69 -40.49
C ASN A 499 10.45 4.70 -40.17
N ALA A 500 10.55 5.42 -39.05
CA ALA A 500 9.60 6.47 -38.68
C ALA A 500 9.47 7.57 -39.75
N LEU A 501 10.60 8.02 -40.32
CA LEU A 501 10.63 9.00 -41.41
C LEU A 501 10.11 8.44 -42.74
N ASN A 502 10.41 7.17 -43.04
CA ASN A 502 9.93 6.51 -44.26
C ASN A 502 8.42 6.25 -44.20
N TRP A 503 7.88 5.94 -43.03
CA TRP A 503 6.44 5.76 -42.81
C TRP A 503 5.69 7.08 -42.61
N GLU A 504 6.41 8.20 -42.55
CA GLU A 504 5.85 9.53 -42.29
C GLU A 504 5.03 9.58 -40.98
N ASP A 505 5.46 8.82 -39.97
CA ASP A 505 4.79 8.71 -38.68
C ASP A 505 5.24 9.81 -37.73
N THR A 506 4.59 10.97 -37.85
CA THR A 506 4.93 12.17 -37.06
C THR A 506 4.82 11.97 -35.54
N GLU A 507 3.94 11.09 -35.05
CA GLU A 507 3.83 10.82 -33.61
C GLU A 507 5.00 9.97 -33.11
N LEU A 508 5.43 8.97 -33.90
CA LEU A 508 6.63 8.20 -33.60
C LEU A 508 7.90 9.07 -33.64
N VAL A 509 8.01 9.97 -34.62
CA VAL A 509 9.13 10.92 -34.71
C VAL A 509 9.24 11.76 -33.44
N LYS A 510 8.14 12.41 -33.02
CA LYS A 510 8.12 13.20 -31.77
C LYS A 510 8.49 12.37 -30.55
N LEU A 511 7.99 11.13 -30.48
CA LEU A 511 8.28 10.23 -29.37
C LEU A 511 9.77 9.86 -29.32
N LEU A 512 10.37 9.54 -30.47
CA LEU A 512 11.79 9.24 -30.61
C LEU A 512 12.68 10.43 -30.23
N GLU A 513 12.32 11.65 -30.58
CA GLU A 513 13.06 12.87 -30.16
C GLU A 513 13.12 13.01 -28.64
N VAL A 514 11.99 12.76 -27.96
CA VAL A 514 11.90 12.79 -26.49
C VAL A 514 12.76 11.68 -25.89
N VAL A 515 12.69 10.47 -26.45
CA VAL A 515 13.50 9.33 -25.99
C VAL A 515 14.99 9.64 -26.17
N LEU A 516 15.44 10.02 -27.36
CA LEU A 516 16.84 10.34 -27.63
C LEU A 516 17.38 11.46 -26.73
N SER A 517 16.58 12.48 -26.42
CA SER A 517 16.94 13.53 -25.46
C SER A 517 17.17 12.99 -24.04
N ARG A 518 16.38 11.99 -23.63
CA ARG A 518 16.57 11.30 -22.34
C ARG A 518 17.83 10.45 -22.34
N TYR A 519 18.18 9.83 -23.46
CA TYR A 519 19.45 9.10 -23.61
C TYR A 519 20.65 10.03 -23.46
N GLU A 520 20.67 11.18 -24.13
CA GLU A 520 21.73 12.19 -23.96
C GLU A 520 21.87 12.61 -22.50
N SER A 521 20.75 12.78 -21.80
CA SER A 521 20.74 13.12 -20.37
C SER A 521 21.32 11.99 -19.50
N VAL A 522 20.98 10.73 -19.78
CA VAL A 522 21.52 9.56 -19.07
C VAL A 522 23.03 9.42 -19.32
N ILE A 523 23.45 9.56 -20.57
CA ILE A 523 24.86 9.52 -20.97
C ILE A 523 25.66 10.61 -20.24
N SER A 524 25.15 11.84 -20.23
CA SER A 524 25.77 12.95 -19.49
C SER A 524 25.91 12.63 -18.00
N VAL A 525 24.84 12.15 -17.34
CA VAL A 525 24.89 11.78 -15.91
C VAL A 525 25.88 10.65 -15.64
N LYS A 526 25.99 9.67 -16.55
CA LYS A 526 26.91 8.55 -16.44
C LYS A 526 28.37 8.99 -16.62
N ASN A 527 28.67 9.72 -17.68
CA ASN A 527 30.02 10.20 -17.97
C ASN A 527 30.54 11.22 -16.93
N LEU A 528 29.65 11.96 -16.28
CA LEU A 528 30.02 12.84 -15.15
C LEU A 528 30.40 12.04 -13.89
N LYS A 529 29.73 10.90 -13.65
CA LYS A 529 30.01 10.05 -12.47
C LYS A 529 31.23 9.16 -12.70
N GLU A 530 31.39 8.66 -13.91
CA GLU A 530 32.46 7.77 -14.35
C GLU A 530 33.05 8.38 -15.62
N SER A 531 34.17 9.10 -15.45
CA SER A 531 34.77 9.92 -16.51
C SER A 531 34.93 9.13 -17.80
N GLY A 532 34.17 9.51 -18.82
CA GLY A 532 34.22 8.85 -20.13
C GLY A 532 33.70 7.41 -20.11
N TYR A 533 32.66 7.10 -19.32
CA TYR A 533 31.97 5.82 -19.42
C TYR A 533 31.58 5.58 -20.89
N TYR A 534 30.58 6.24 -21.45
CA TYR A 534 30.30 6.07 -22.87
C TYR A 534 31.33 6.75 -23.77
N SER A 535 31.63 6.12 -24.91
CA SER A 535 32.60 6.63 -25.88
C SER A 535 32.13 7.93 -26.54
N GLU A 536 33.07 8.83 -26.86
CA GLU A 536 32.79 10.07 -27.61
C GLU A 536 32.21 9.77 -29.01
N GLU A 537 32.62 8.66 -29.61
CA GLU A 537 32.07 8.21 -30.89
C GLU A 537 30.58 7.88 -30.78
N PHE A 538 30.19 7.11 -29.76
CA PHE A 538 28.79 6.79 -29.46
C PHE A 538 27.96 8.04 -29.21
N ILE A 539 28.45 8.97 -28.38
CA ILE A 539 27.78 10.24 -28.08
C ILE A 539 27.51 11.02 -29.37
N ARG A 540 28.53 11.19 -30.22
CA ARG A 540 28.42 11.88 -31.50
C ARG A 540 27.40 11.22 -32.43
N LYS A 541 27.41 9.89 -32.52
CA LYS A 541 26.45 9.13 -33.36
C LYS A 541 25.01 9.34 -32.86
N MET A 542 24.78 9.24 -31.54
CA MET A 542 23.45 9.44 -30.95
C MET A 542 22.92 10.85 -31.18
N SER A 543 23.74 11.89 -30.96
CA SER A 543 23.35 13.28 -31.24
C SER A 543 23.13 13.54 -32.74
N SER A 544 23.88 12.86 -33.62
CA SER A 544 23.68 12.96 -35.08
C SER A 544 22.36 12.32 -35.51
N ILE A 545 22.01 11.15 -34.95
CA ILE A 545 20.70 10.51 -35.18
C ILE A 545 19.56 11.44 -34.75
N LYS A 546 19.66 12.01 -33.55
CA LYS A 546 18.66 12.95 -33.03
C LYS A 546 18.51 14.17 -33.93
N LEU A 547 19.62 14.82 -34.30
CA LEU A 547 19.60 15.99 -35.18
C LEU A 547 18.97 15.65 -36.54
N ALA A 548 19.39 14.54 -37.16
CA ALA A 548 18.86 14.09 -38.44
C ALA A 548 17.37 13.79 -38.38
N LEU A 549 16.89 13.17 -37.29
CA LEU A 549 15.48 12.93 -37.04
C LEU A 549 14.69 14.26 -36.92
N THR A 550 15.20 15.21 -36.14
CA THR A 550 14.55 16.52 -35.91
C THR A 550 14.43 17.36 -37.17
N VAL A 551 15.44 17.34 -38.04
CA VAL A 551 15.37 18.06 -39.33
C VAL A 551 14.70 17.26 -40.45
N GLY A 552 14.28 16.01 -40.19
CA GLY A 552 13.67 15.13 -41.18
C GLY A 552 14.61 14.69 -42.31
N ASN A 553 15.93 14.59 -42.06
CA ASN A 553 16.94 14.27 -43.08
C ASN A 553 16.95 12.76 -43.41
N LYS A 554 16.15 12.34 -44.40
CA LYS A 554 16.10 10.94 -44.87
C LYS A 554 17.44 10.44 -45.45
N GLU A 555 18.27 11.30 -46.02
CA GLU A 555 19.56 10.91 -46.63
C GLU A 555 20.57 10.41 -45.60
N TYR A 556 20.57 10.97 -44.38
CA TYR A 556 21.44 10.49 -43.30
C TYR A 556 21.21 9.01 -42.93
N PHE A 557 20.00 8.52 -43.19
CA PHE A 557 19.58 7.16 -42.86
C PHE A 557 19.68 6.19 -44.05
N LYS A 558 20.01 6.66 -45.25
CA LYS A 558 20.34 5.78 -46.38
C LYS A 558 21.65 5.08 -46.12
#